data_AF-A0A1R2CFA2-F1
#
_entry.id   AF-A0A1R2CFA2-F1
#
_cell.length_a   1.000
_cell.length_b   1.000
_cell.length_c   1.000
_cell.angle_alpha   90.00
_cell.angle_beta   90.00
_cell.angle_gamma   90.00
#
_symmetry.space_group_name_H-M   'P 1'
#
loop_
_entity.id
_entity.type
_entity.pdbx_description
1 polymer ?
#
loop_
_entity_poly.entity_id
_entity_poly.type
_entity_poly.pdbx_seq_one_letter_code
_entity_poly.pdbx_strand_id
1 'polypeptide(L)'
;MEDFLRLFPYLVFVFLLIWAMITYVIPQVRRYRRRSQLLDEIDEKYESLRRMRRDLIYHIDWARERGEYTRANELEPEIDRIDQELEELRIKFNEANNGKGDLNKIH
;
A
#
# COMPACT_ATOMS: atom_id res chain seq x y z
N MET A 1 51.27 23.19 0.79
CA MET A 1 50.66 23.45 -0.54
C MET A 1 50.64 22.18 -1.38
N GLU A 2 51.72 21.39 -1.39
CA GLU A 2 51.82 20.13 -2.16
C GLU A 2 50.87 19.02 -1.66
N ASP A 3 50.66 18.89 -0.35
CA ASP A 3 49.74 17.87 0.21
C ASP A 3 48.29 18.11 -0.21
N PHE A 4 47.90 19.37 -0.37
CA PHE A 4 46.54 19.74 -0.80
C PHE A 4 46.29 19.32 -2.25
N LEU A 5 47.26 19.55 -3.15
CA LEU A 5 47.21 19.13 -4.54
C LEU A 5 47.17 17.60 -4.69
N ARG A 6 47.82 16.87 -3.77
CA ARG A 6 47.86 15.40 -3.77
C ARG A 6 46.54 14.77 -3.29
N LEU A 7 45.83 15.42 -2.36
CA LEU A 7 44.54 14.95 -1.83
C LEU A 7 43.34 15.42 -2.65
N PHE A 8 43.47 16.51 -3.40
CA PHE A 8 42.41 17.06 -4.26
C PHE A 8 41.73 16.04 -5.18
N PRO A 9 42.43 15.17 -5.94
CA PRO A 9 41.76 14.19 -6.82
C PRO A 9 40.95 13.15 -6.05
N TYR A 10 41.36 12.77 -4.84
CA TYR A 10 40.60 11.86 -3.99
C TYR A 10 39.33 12.52 -3.46
N LEU A 11 39.40 13.81 -3.10
CA LEU A 11 38.22 14.58 -2.69
C LEU A 11 37.21 14.70 -3.85
N VAL A 12 37.69 14.97 -5.07
CA VAL A 12 36.83 15.01 -6.26
C VAL A 12 36.22 13.63 -6.55
N PHE A 13 37.01 12.56 -6.44
CA PHE A 13 36.52 11.20 -6.66
C PHE A 13 35.44 10.79 -5.65
N VAL A 14 35.67 11.06 -4.36
CA VAL A 14 34.67 10.83 -3.30
C VAL A 14 33.43 11.69 -3.53
N PHE A 15 33.60 12.96 -3.92
CA PHE A 15 32.49 13.84 -4.25
C PHE A 15 31.65 13.30 -5.42
N LEU A 16 32.29 12.82 -6.49
CA LEU A 16 31.60 12.21 -7.63
C LEU A 16 30.89 10.92 -7.26
N LEU A 17 31.47 10.09 -6.39
CA LEU A 17 30.81 8.88 -5.89
C LEU A 17 29.56 9.22 -5.06
N ILE A 18 29.66 10.20 -4.15
CA ILE A 18 28.51 10.66 -3.36
C ILE A 18 27.44 11.25 -4.27
N TRP A 19 27.84 12.09 -5.24
CA TRP A 19 26.91 12.70 -6.19
C TRP A 19 26.19 11.65 -7.03
N ALA A 20 26.90 10.66 -7.57
CA ALA A 20 26.31 9.55 -8.31
C ALA A 20 25.38 8.69 -7.43
N MET A 21 25.76 8.42 -6.18
CA MET A 21 24.89 7.68 -5.26
C MET A 21 23.59 8.45 -5.00
N ILE A 22 23.67 9.75 -4.78
CA ILE A 22 22.51 10.62 -4.54
C ILE A 22 21.59 10.66 -5.77
N THR A 23 22.14 10.80 -6.98
CA THR A 23 21.34 10.95 -8.20
C THR A 23 20.69 9.66 -8.66
N TYR A 24 21.35 8.51 -8.50
CA TYR A 24 20.84 7.23 -9.02
C TYR A 24 20.12 6.37 -7.97
N VAL A 25 20.59 6.35 -6.72
CA VAL A 25 20.05 5.43 -5.68
C VAL A 25 18.85 6.03 -4.98
N ILE A 26 18.91 7.30 -4.58
CA ILE A 26 17.83 7.95 -3.83
C ILE A 26 16.47 7.95 -4.57
N PRO A 27 16.36 8.25 -5.88
CA PRO A 27 15.06 8.21 -6.54
C PRO A 27 14.47 6.80 -6.63
N GLN A 28 15.31 5.76 -6.80
CA GLN A 28 14.89 4.36 -6.80
C GLN A 28 14.33 3.95 -5.43
N VAL A 29 15.07 4.28 -4.36
CA VAL A 29 14.63 4.00 -2.98
C VAL A 29 13.34 4.74 -2.65
N ARG A 30 13.21 6.01 -3.04
CA ARG A 30 11.97 6.77 -2.84
C ARG A 30 10.79 6.14 -3.57
N ARG A 31 10.97 5.72 -4.83
CA ARG A 31 9.92 5.06 -5.61
C ARG A 31 9.50 3.73 -4.97
N TYR A 32 10.48 2.94 -4.52
CA TYR A 32 10.21 1.68 -3.83
C TYR A 32 9.47 1.90 -2.51
N ARG A 33 9.91 2.88 -1.71
CA ARG A 33 9.27 3.20 -0.42
C ARG A 33 7.84 3.67 -0.60
N ARG A 34 7.56 4.55 -1.57
CA ARG A 34 6.19 4.98 -1.89
C ARG A 34 5.30 3.81 -2.30
N ARG A 35 5.83 2.90 -3.12
CA ARG A 35 5.10 1.69 -3.50
C ARG A 35 4.83 0.79 -2.29
N SER A 36 5.81 0.59 -1.43
CA SER A 36 5.63 -0.19 -0.19
C SER A 36 4.53 0.40 0.68
N GLN A 37 4.59 1.71 0.93
CA GLN A 37 3.57 2.41 1.73
C GLN A 37 2.17 2.23 1.17
N LEU A 38 2.01 2.36 -0.15
CA LEU A 38 0.71 2.16 -0.80
C LEU A 38 0.23 0.71 -0.72
N LEU A 39 1.13 -0.28 -0.81
CA LEU A 39 0.77 -1.67 -0.62
C LEU A 39 0.38 -1.96 0.83
N ASP A 40 1.08 -1.36 1.80
CA ASP A 40 0.78 -1.50 3.23
C ASP A 40 -0.60 -0.90 3.56
N GLU A 41 -0.93 0.28 3.01
CA GLU A 41 -2.25 0.91 3.15
C GLU A 41 -3.38 0.04 2.56
N ILE A 42 -3.11 -0.58 1.41
CA ILE A 42 -4.06 -1.51 0.78
C ILE A 42 -4.25 -2.75 1.67
N ASP A 43 -3.19 -3.31 2.23
CA ASP A 43 -3.25 -4.49 3.09
C ASP A 43 -4.00 -4.21 4.40
N GLU A 44 -3.74 -3.05 5.02
CA GLU A 44 -4.44 -2.62 6.22
C GLU A 44 -5.95 -2.47 5.96
N LYS A 45 -6.32 -1.83 4.84
CA LYS A 45 -7.73 -1.71 4.45
C LYS A 45 -8.36 -3.07 4.17
N TYR A 46 -7.63 -3.98 3.52
CA TYR A 46 -8.09 -5.34 3.24
C TYR A 46 -8.39 -6.10 4.53
N GLU A 47 -7.46 -6.11 5.48
CA GLU A 47 -7.65 -6.81 6.76
C GLU A 47 -8.74 -6.16 7.62
N SER A 48 -8.96 -4.85 7.51
CA SER A 48 -10.12 -4.19 8.13
C SER A 48 -11.45 -4.71 7.55
N LEU A 49 -11.61 -4.65 6.23
CA LEU A 49 -12.83 -5.10 5.55
C LEU A 49 -13.07 -6.60 5.75
N ARG A 50 -12.02 -7.42 5.68
CA ARG A 50 -12.09 -8.87 5.94
C ARG A 50 -12.56 -9.18 7.36
N ARG A 51 -12.10 -8.42 8.36
CA ARG A 51 -12.57 -8.56 9.74
C ARG A 51 -14.05 -8.19 9.86
N MET A 52 -14.45 -7.05 9.32
CA MET A 52 -15.84 -6.57 9.33
C MET A 52 -16.78 -7.58 8.65
N ARG A 53 -16.38 -8.13 7.50
CA ARG A 53 -17.13 -9.16 6.80
C ARG A 53 -17.39 -10.40 7.66
N ARG A 54 -16.34 -10.92 8.33
CA ARG A 54 -16.47 -12.09 9.20
C ARG A 54 -17.42 -11.82 10.37
N ASP A 55 -17.34 -10.62 10.94
CA ASP A 55 -18.20 -10.20 12.05
C ASP A 55 -19.67 -10.09 11.61
N LEU A 56 -19.94 -9.51 10.45
CA LEU A 56 -21.28 -9.44 9.86
C LEU A 56 -21.87 -10.81 9.55
N ILE A 57 -21.08 -11.72 8.97
CA ILE A 57 -21.52 -13.10 8.72
C ILE A 57 -21.93 -13.76 10.02
N TYR A 58 -21.09 -13.62 11.07
CA TYR A 58 -21.41 -14.14 12.39
C TYR A 58 -22.72 -13.56 12.94
N HIS A 59 -22.95 -12.25 12.80
CA HIS A 59 -24.18 -11.61 13.25
C HIS A 59 -25.42 -12.04 12.46
N ILE A 60 -25.30 -12.25 11.16
CA ILE A 60 -26.37 -12.74 10.29
C ILE A 60 -26.73 -14.18 10.67
N ASP A 61 -25.74 -15.06 10.82
CA ASP A 61 -25.95 -16.44 11.19
C ASP A 61 -26.60 -16.54 12.58
N TRP A 62 -26.12 -15.76 13.55
CA TRP A 62 -26.73 -15.67 14.87
C TRP A 62 -28.18 -15.18 14.85
N ALA A 63 -28.48 -14.16 14.03
CA ALA A 63 -29.85 -13.66 13.88
C ALA A 63 -30.77 -14.72 13.25
N ARG A 64 -30.29 -15.45 12.23
CA ARG A 64 -31.01 -16.54 11.60
C ARG A 64 -31.29 -17.69 12.56
N GLU A 65 -30.31 -18.09 13.37
CA GLU A 65 -30.47 -19.14 14.39
C GLU A 65 -31.55 -18.79 15.43
N ARG A 66 -31.73 -17.50 15.73
CA ARG A 66 -32.77 -16.99 16.64
C ARG A 66 -34.13 -16.77 15.97
N GLY A 67 -34.25 -17.00 14.66
CA GLY A 67 -35.46 -16.70 13.89
C GLY A 67 -35.67 -15.20 13.61
N GLU A 68 -34.67 -14.35 13.86
CA GLU A 68 -34.68 -12.91 13.60
C GLU A 68 -34.34 -12.61 12.12
N TYR A 69 -35.09 -13.22 11.18
CA TYR A 69 -34.80 -13.15 9.74
C TYR A 69 -34.83 -11.72 9.17
N THR A 70 -35.71 -10.85 9.67
CA THR A 70 -35.76 -9.44 9.24
C THR A 70 -34.43 -8.74 9.51
N ARG A 71 -33.87 -8.95 10.72
CA ARG A 71 -32.59 -8.37 11.11
C ARG A 71 -31.43 -8.95 10.33
N ALA A 72 -31.47 -10.24 10.01
CA ALA A 72 -30.49 -10.87 9.13
C ALA A 72 -30.51 -10.23 7.73
N ASN A 73 -31.70 -10.06 7.14
CA ASN A 73 -31.86 -9.48 5.80
C ASN A 73 -31.44 -8.00 5.75
N GLU A 74 -31.56 -7.25 6.85
CA GLU A 74 -31.07 -5.87 6.94
C GLU A 74 -29.53 -5.77 6.90
N LEU A 75 -28.83 -6.84 7.30
CA LEU A 75 -27.37 -6.89 7.34
C LEU A 75 -26.75 -7.43 6.04
N GLU A 76 -27.52 -8.15 5.20
CA GLU A 76 -27.04 -8.69 3.93
C GLU A 76 -26.48 -7.63 2.96
N PRO A 77 -27.14 -6.47 2.75
CA PRO A 77 -26.61 -5.42 1.86
C PRO A 77 -25.24 -4.88 2.28
N GLU A 78 -24.93 -4.95 3.58
CA GLU A 78 -23.64 -4.50 4.10
C GLU A 78 -22.52 -5.48 3.74
N ILE A 79 -22.82 -6.79 3.65
CA ILE A 79 -21.86 -7.77 3.10
C ILE A 79 -21.59 -7.47 1.63
N ASP A 80 -22.62 -7.22 0.83
CA ASP A 80 -22.47 -6.90 -0.59
C ASP A 80 -21.62 -5.64 -0.79
N ARG A 81 -21.82 -4.62 0.04
CA ARG A 81 -21.00 -3.40 0.05
C ARG A 81 -19.53 -3.70 0.34
N ILE A 82 -19.25 -4.53 1.35
CA ILE A 82 -17.88 -4.91 1.70
C ILE A 82 -17.24 -5.74 0.60
N ASP A 83 -17.98 -6.67 0.00
CA ASP A 83 -17.48 -7.51 -1.09
C ASP A 83 -17.16 -6.68 -2.34
N GLN A 84 -17.95 -5.65 -2.63
CA GLN A 84 -17.63 -4.66 -3.66
C GLN A 84 -16.35 -3.87 -3.31
N GLU A 85 -16.22 -3.36 -2.09
CA GLU A 85 -15.00 -2.65 -1.67
C GLU A 85 -13.75 -3.53 -1.72
N LEU A 86 -13.86 -4.83 -1.39
CA LEU A 86 -12.76 -5.79 -1.48
C LEU A 86 -12.33 -6.02 -2.93
N GLU A 87 -13.26 -6.10 -3.88
CA GLU A 87 -12.93 -6.24 -5.30
C GLU A 87 -12.27 -4.97 -5.84
N GLU A 88 -12.75 -3.77 -5.48
CA GLU A 88 -12.09 -2.52 -5.83
C GLU A 88 -10.66 -2.44 -5.27
N LEU A 89 -10.47 -2.91 -4.04
CA LEU A 89 -9.17 -2.93 -3.39
C LEU A 89 -8.20 -3.91 -4.07
N ARG A 90 -8.71 -5.05 -4.54
CA ARG A 90 -7.96 -6.02 -5.34
C ARG A 90 -7.52 -5.44 -6.68
N ILE A 91 -8.37 -4.66 -7.34
CA ILE A 91 -8.00 -3.94 -8.58
C ILE A 91 -6.85 -2.98 -8.29
N LYS A 92 -6.96 -2.16 -7.23
CA LYS A 92 -5.90 -1.22 -6.81
C LYS A 92 -4.59 -1.93 -6.48
N PHE A 93 -4.65 -3.07 -5.79
CA PHE A 93 -3.47 -3.89 -5.51
C PHE A 93 -2.78 -4.34 -6.80
N ASN A 94 -3.55 -4.86 -7.77
CA ASN A 94 -3.01 -5.31 -9.04
C ASN A 94 -2.37 -4.16 -9.84
N GLU A 95 -2.94 -2.97 -9.80
CA GLU A 95 -2.38 -1.78 -10.45
C GLU A 95 -1.06 -1.34 -9.79
N ALA A 96 -1.04 -1.30 -8.45
CA ALA A 96 0.13 -0.96 -7.66
C ALA A 96 1.27 -1.97 -7.82
N ASN A 97 0.93 -3.27 -7.84
CA ASN A 97 1.91 -4.34 -7.92
C ASN A 97 2.52 -4.48 -9.33
N ASN A 98 1.73 -4.22 -10.38
CA ASN A 98 2.23 -4.25 -11.76
C ASN A 98 2.99 -2.98 -12.17
N GLY A 99 3.14 -1.99 -11.28
CA GLY A 99 3.81 -0.73 -11.59
C GLY A 99 3.10 0.12 -12.65
N LYS A 100 1.84 -0.22 -12.96
CA LYS A 100 0.95 0.49 -13.90
C LYS A 100 0.15 1.59 -13.19
N GLY A 101 0.10 1.57 -11.86
CA GLY A 101 -0.40 2.67 -11.06
C GLY A 101 0.54 3.87 -11.15
N ASP A 102 0.06 4.92 -11.82
CA ASP A 102 0.72 6.21 -11.91
C ASP A 102 0.82 6.80 -10.48
N LEU A 103 1.95 6.58 -9.80
CA LEU A 103 2.22 7.00 -8.41
C LEU A 103 2.12 8.53 -8.20
N ASN A 104 1.80 9.30 -9.24
CA ASN A 104 1.61 10.74 -9.26
C ASN A 104 0.14 11.19 -9.32
N LYS A 105 -0.84 10.27 -9.46
CA LYS A 105 -2.27 10.62 -9.59
C LYS A 105 -3.10 10.52 -8.31
N ILE A 106 -2.48 10.15 -7.19
CA ILE A 106 -3.16 10.11 -5.90
C ILE A 106 -2.74 11.38 -5.16
N HIS A 107 -3.43 12.48 -5.43
CA HIS A 107 -3.31 13.72 -4.67
C HIS A 107 -4.66 14.41 -4.54
#